data_AF-A0A813HNP1-F1
#
_entry.id   AF-A0A813HNP1-F1
#
_cell.length_a   1.000
_cell.length_b   1.000
_cell.length_c   1.000
_cell.angle_alpha   90.00
_cell.angle_beta   90.00
_cell.angle_gamma   90.00
#
_symmetry.space_group_name_H-M   'P 1'
#
loop_
_entity.id
_entity.type
_entity.pdbx_description
1 polymer ?
#
loop_
_entity_poly.entity_id
_entity_poly.type
_entity_poly.pdbx_seq_one_letter_code
_entity_poly.pdbx_strand_id
1 'polypeptide(L)'
;MEKLLAQQIASKSTGKGKGKGKVRNANSEVVEQPPKRPRLEDQHDLRPLTLAIGELSLETSSKQRLQTGGLLRTCLTPVLDIFKEPLQVSESSNYSDPSLNSVLTWTSLVLALCKASLSTGASEAQTALQAYAAEQPDITALREAVHFCRVVTTYDSKQVKVQFWLSETLNRPALAVQHILVQLGGEIKYGPPPKSARERKVASLLAQTVR
;
A
#
# COMPACT_ATOMS: atom_id res chain seq x y z
N MET A 1 27.14 16.04 36.98
CA MET A 1 26.46 17.34 37.06
C MET A 1 25.55 17.40 35.85
N GLU A 2 24.27 17.05 36.02
CA GLU A 2 23.20 18.03 36.29
C GLU A 2 23.06 19.01 35.11
N LYS A 3 21.91 19.23 34.47
CA LYS A 3 20.51 18.95 34.79
C LYS A 3 19.69 19.54 33.61
N LEU A 4 18.48 19.00 33.42
CA LEU A 4 17.26 19.73 33.01
C LEU A 4 17.16 20.14 31.51
N LEU A 5 15.99 20.14 30.86
CA LEU A 5 14.63 20.20 31.37
C LEU A 5 13.65 19.65 30.31
N ALA A 6 12.92 18.60 30.68
CA ALA A 6 11.76 18.09 29.96
C ALA A 6 10.55 19.01 30.21
N GLN A 7 9.81 19.35 29.15
CA GLN A 7 8.57 20.14 29.25
C GLN A 7 7.41 19.25 29.72
N GLN A 8 6.82 19.67 30.84
CA GLN A 8 5.71 19.05 31.53
C GLN A 8 4.37 19.26 30.82
N ILE A 9 3.63 18.16 30.75
CA ILE A 9 2.18 18.08 30.56
C ILE A 9 1.48 18.68 31.80
N ALA A 10 0.68 19.74 31.60
CA ALA A 10 -0.17 20.30 32.64
C ALA A 10 -1.59 19.70 32.54
N SER A 11 -1.83 18.65 33.31
CA SER A 11 -3.18 18.18 33.65
C SER A 11 -3.61 18.83 34.96
N LYS A 12 -4.57 19.78 34.92
CA LYS A 12 -5.23 20.32 36.11
C LYS A 12 -6.65 19.77 36.21
N SER A 13 -6.81 18.72 37.01
CA SER A 13 -8.08 18.27 37.58
C SER A 13 -8.09 18.58 39.08
N THR A 14 -8.94 19.50 39.54
CA THR A 14 -9.42 19.54 40.94
C THR A 14 -10.59 20.49 41.05
N GLY A 15 -11.74 19.99 41.51
CA GLY A 15 -12.92 20.80 41.80
C GLY A 15 -14.03 20.03 42.50
N LYS A 16 -13.71 19.33 43.59
CA LYS A 16 -14.70 18.77 44.53
C LYS A 16 -15.07 19.86 45.54
N GLY A 17 -16.28 20.42 45.44
CA GLY A 17 -16.85 21.34 46.42
C GLY A 17 -18.15 20.78 47.00
N LYS A 18 -18.09 20.19 48.20
CA LYS A 18 -19.25 19.85 49.04
C LYS A 18 -19.62 21.08 49.86
N GLY A 19 -20.77 21.69 49.61
CA GLY A 19 -21.34 22.76 50.44
C GLY A 19 -22.74 22.37 50.91
N LYS A 20 -22.89 22.03 52.19
CA LYS A 20 -24.18 21.92 52.89
C LYS A 20 -24.60 23.34 53.32
N GLY A 21 -25.77 23.80 52.87
CA GLY A 21 -26.40 25.02 53.36
C GLY A 21 -27.91 24.83 53.40
N LYS A 22 -28.45 24.56 54.59
CA LYS A 22 -29.87 24.42 54.88
C LYS A 22 -30.35 25.77 55.44
N VAL A 23 -31.08 26.55 54.65
CA VAL A 23 -31.87 27.68 55.15
C VAL A 23 -33.22 27.65 54.46
N ARG A 24 -34.27 27.42 55.25
CA ARG A 24 -35.67 27.63 54.89
C ARG A 24 -35.90 29.14 54.83
N ASN A 25 -36.50 29.62 53.76
CA ASN A 25 -37.45 30.71 53.86
C ASN A 25 -38.51 30.58 52.77
N ALA A 26 -39.76 30.66 53.21
CA ALA A 26 -40.94 30.70 52.39
C ALA A 26 -41.02 32.08 51.73
N ASN A 27 -41.13 32.11 50.41
CA ASN A 27 -42.01 33.02 49.71
C ASN A 27 -42.35 32.42 48.34
N SER A 28 -43.64 32.40 48.08
CA SER A 28 -44.28 31.78 46.93
C SER A 28 -44.06 32.66 45.71
N GLU A 29 -43.12 32.28 44.86
CA GLU A 29 -42.98 32.82 43.50
C GLU A 29 -43.32 31.72 42.48
N VAL A 30 -44.14 32.12 41.52
CA VAL A 30 -44.74 31.30 40.46
C VAL A 30 -43.65 30.55 39.69
N VAL A 31 -43.62 29.22 39.80
CA VAL A 31 -42.74 28.36 38.99
C VAL A 31 -43.35 28.27 37.58
N GLU A 32 -42.89 29.13 36.67
CA GLU A 32 -43.03 28.84 35.24
C GLU A 32 -42.27 27.55 34.94
N GLN A 33 -43.00 26.48 34.59
CA GLN A 33 -42.37 25.27 34.09
C GLN A 33 -41.65 25.60 32.77
N PRO A 34 -40.35 25.30 32.63
CA PRO A 34 -39.69 25.44 31.34
C PRO A 34 -40.39 24.52 30.33
N PRO A 35 -40.61 24.97 29.08
CA PRO A 35 -41.27 24.16 28.07
C PRO A 35 -40.54 22.82 27.92
N LYS A 36 -41.30 21.72 28.01
CA LYS A 36 -40.78 20.37 27.75
C LYS A 36 -40.10 20.40 26.37
N ARG A 37 -38.80 20.10 26.35
CA ARG A 37 -38.04 19.94 25.10
C ARG A 37 -38.81 18.97 24.18
N PRO A 38 -38.96 19.28 22.88
CA PRO A 38 -39.47 18.32 21.92
C PRO A 38 -38.64 17.03 22.02
N ARG A 39 -39.29 15.88 22.18
CA ARG A 39 -38.62 14.60 22.02
C ARG A 39 -38.16 14.53 20.57
N LEU A 40 -36.87 14.28 20.37
CA LEU A 40 -36.28 14.00 19.07
C LEU A 40 -36.74 12.59 18.64
N GLU A 41 -38.02 12.44 18.33
CA GLU A 41 -38.55 11.27 17.63
C GLU A 41 -38.31 11.46 16.15
N ASP A 42 -37.05 11.28 15.77
CA ASP A 42 -36.59 10.91 14.44
C ASP A 42 -35.14 10.46 14.60
N GLN A 43 -34.96 9.27 15.18
CA GLN A 43 -33.72 8.51 14.94
C GLN A 43 -33.76 8.11 13.47
N HIS A 44 -33.30 9.00 12.60
CA HIS A 44 -32.95 8.62 11.23
C HIS A 44 -32.05 7.39 11.33
N ASP A 45 -32.49 6.28 10.73
CA ASP A 45 -31.67 5.08 10.65
C ASP A 45 -30.40 5.46 9.88
N LEU A 46 -29.29 5.65 10.60
CA LEU A 46 -28.01 6.07 10.04
C LEU A 46 -27.29 4.90 9.34
N ARG A 47 -27.84 3.68 9.38
CA ARG A 47 -27.22 2.50 8.77
C ARG A 47 -27.02 2.65 7.27
N PRO A 48 -27.99 3.11 6.45
CA PRO A 48 -27.78 3.27 5.01
C PRO A 48 -26.71 4.32 4.70
N LEU A 49 -26.65 5.40 5.48
CA LEU A 49 -25.62 6.43 5.34
C LEU A 49 -24.23 5.90 5.73
N THR A 50 -24.15 5.11 6.81
CA THR A 50 -22.90 4.50 7.27
C THR A 50 -22.38 3.47 6.26
N LEU A 51 -23.28 2.68 5.66
CA LEU A 51 -22.93 1.73 4.59
C LEU A 51 -22.45 2.48 3.34
N ALA A 52 -23.15 3.52 2.91
CA ALA A 52 -22.73 4.32 1.77
C ALA A 52 -21.37 5.00 1.99
N ILE A 53 -21.09 5.52 3.20
CA ILE A 53 -19.78 6.09 3.57
C ILE A 53 -18.70 5.01 3.59
N GLY A 54 -19.01 3.80 4.09
CA GLY A 54 -18.11 2.65 4.09
C GLY A 54 -17.76 2.18 2.68
N GLU A 55 -18.76 2.04 1.81
CA GLU A 55 -18.60 1.68 0.40
C GLU A 55 -17.80 2.73 -0.35
N LEU A 56 -18.12 4.02 -0.17
CA LEU A 56 -17.38 5.11 -0.75
C LEU A 56 -15.93 5.10 -0.25
N SER A 57 -15.68 4.96 1.05
CA SER A 57 -14.32 4.92 1.61
C SER A 57 -13.49 3.74 1.09
N LEU A 58 -14.11 2.58 0.88
CA LEU A 58 -13.47 1.42 0.25
C LEU A 58 -13.15 1.68 -1.21
N GLU A 59 -14.08 2.29 -1.95
CA GLU A 59 -13.88 2.66 -3.35
C GLU A 59 -12.79 3.74 -3.48
N THR A 60 -12.81 4.78 -2.64
CA THR A 60 -11.79 5.84 -2.62
C THR A 60 -10.44 5.29 -2.15
N SER A 61 -10.38 4.36 -1.20
CA SER A 61 -9.13 3.70 -0.79
C SER A 61 -8.59 2.75 -1.87
N SER A 62 -9.47 2.15 -2.66
CA SER A 62 -9.09 1.35 -3.82
C SER A 62 -8.59 2.25 -4.95
N LYS A 63 -9.29 3.35 -5.24
CA LYS A 63 -8.91 4.37 -6.22
C LYS A 63 -7.64 5.13 -5.82
N GLN A 64 -7.47 5.48 -4.54
CA GLN A 64 -6.23 6.07 -4.03
C GLN A 64 -5.07 5.10 -4.17
N ARG A 65 -5.24 3.80 -3.87
CA ARG A 65 -4.20 2.79 -4.14
C ARG A 65 -3.85 2.67 -5.63
N LEU A 66 -4.81 2.91 -6.53
CA LEU A 66 -4.56 2.99 -7.97
C LEU A 66 -3.90 4.33 -8.38
N GLN A 67 -4.12 5.41 -7.63
CA GLN A 67 -3.68 6.78 -7.94
C GLN A 67 -2.35 7.18 -7.27
N THR A 68 -1.94 6.58 -6.15
CA THR A 68 -0.72 6.95 -5.40
C THR A 68 0.58 6.38 -5.99
N GLY A 69 0.65 6.11 -7.30
CA GLY A 69 1.89 5.76 -8.03
C GLY A 69 2.54 4.41 -7.70
N GLY A 70 2.15 3.80 -6.59
CA GLY A 70 2.68 2.54 -6.07
C GLY A 70 1.80 1.33 -6.38
N LEU A 71 1.46 1.11 -7.64
CA LEU A 71 0.73 -0.10 -8.02
C LEU A 71 1.65 -1.31 -7.81
N LEU A 72 1.24 -2.24 -6.94
CA LEU A 72 1.86 -3.57 -6.87
C LEU A 72 1.76 -4.22 -8.26
N ARG A 73 2.88 -4.31 -8.95
CA ARG A 73 3.00 -4.95 -10.26
C ARG A 73 3.25 -6.43 -10.03
N THR A 74 2.44 -7.29 -10.65
CA THR A 74 2.63 -8.74 -10.62
C THR A 74 2.83 -9.22 -12.05
N CYS A 75 3.87 -10.01 -12.28
CA CYS A 75 4.10 -10.69 -13.54
C CYS A 75 4.26 -12.20 -13.29
N LEU A 76 3.62 -13.00 -14.13
CA LEU A 76 3.81 -14.45 -14.16
C LEU A 76 4.61 -14.78 -15.41
N THR A 77 5.82 -15.29 -15.23
CA THR A 77 6.72 -15.66 -16.33
C THR A 77 6.97 -17.17 -16.34
N PRO A 78 7.36 -17.76 -17.47
CA PRO A 78 7.90 -19.11 -17.48
C PRO A 78 9.09 -19.24 -16.53
N VAL A 79 9.32 -20.44 -15.99
CA VAL A 79 10.53 -20.73 -15.21
C VAL A 79 11.73 -20.72 -16.16
N LEU A 80 12.68 -19.83 -15.89
CA LEU A 80 13.88 -19.63 -16.68
C LEU A 80 15.09 -19.53 -15.74
N ASP A 81 16.26 -19.89 -16.25
CA ASP A 81 17.51 -19.91 -15.47
C ASP A 81 17.91 -18.54 -14.92
N ILE A 82 17.48 -17.46 -15.57
CA ILE A 82 17.69 -16.08 -15.13
C ILE A 82 17.06 -15.79 -13.75
N PHE A 83 16.07 -16.56 -13.30
CA PHE A 83 15.40 -16.34 -12.02
C PHE A 83 16.03 -17.13 -10.86
N LYS A 84 17.03 -17.99 -11.10
CA LYS A 84 17.65 -18.82 -10.04
C LYS A 84 18.15 -17.98 -8.87
N GLU A 85 18.93 -16.94 -9.14
CA GLU A 85 19.50 -16.08 -8.10
C GLU A 85 18.43 -15.21 -7.41
N PRO A 86 17.53 -14.48 -8.13
CA PRO A 86 16.44 -13.74 -7.49
C PRO A 86 15.52 -14.61 -6.63
N LEU A 87 15.24 -15.86 -7.04
CA LEU A 87 14.45 -16.82 -6.26
C LEU A 87 15.16 -17.17 -4.95
N GLN A 88 16.44 -17.52 -5.01
CA GLN A 88 17.23 -17.86 -3.82
C GLN A 88 17.29 -16.69 -2.82
N VAL A 89 17.48 -15.46 -3.31
CA VAL A 89 17.49 -14.27 -2.47
C VAL A 89 16.11 -14.08 -1.83
N SER A 90 15.03 -14.13 -2.61
CA SER A 90 13.67 -13.87 -2.11
C SER A 90 13.18 -14.92 -1.10
N GLU A 91 13.57 -16.18 -1.29
CA GLU A 91 13.21 -17.31 -0.42
C GLU A 91 14.15 -17.48 0.79
N SER A 92 15.26 -16.74 0.83
CA SER A 92 16.19 -16.76 1.95
C SER A 92 15.51 -16.29 3.24
N SER A 93 15.28 -17.22 4.16
CA SER A 93 14.75 -16.94 5.50
C SER A 93 15.75 -16.25 6.43
N ASN A 94 16.98 -16.00 5.95
CA ASN A 94 18.09 -15.57 6.79
C ASN A 94 18.06 -14.07 7.13
N TYR A 95 17.14 -13.30 6.54
CA TYR A 95 17.04 -11.86 6.78
C TYR A 95 15.98 -11.57 7.85
N SER A 96 16.44 -11.03 8.99
CA SER A 96 15.57 -10.48 10.03
C SER A 96 14.87 -9.18 9.58
N ASP A 97 15.33 -8.56 8.49
CA ASP A 97 14.81 -7.32 7.93
C ASP A 97 14.11 -7.59 6.57
N PRO A 98 12.76 -7.62 6.54
CA PRO A 98 11.98 -7.83 5.31
C PRO A 98 12.18 -6.74 4.24
N SER A 99 12.52 -5.52 4.66
CA SER A 99 12.79 -4.41 3.74
C SER A 99 14.10 -4.66 3.00
N LEU A 100 15.15 -5.05 3.73
CA LEU A 100 16.42 -5.43 3.11
C LEU A 100 16.27 -6.59 2.13
N ASN A 101 15.48 -7.61 2.47
CA ASN A 101 15.23 -8.72 1.54
C ASN A 101 14.56 -8.25 0.24
N SER A 102 13.61 -7.33 0.32
CA SER A 102 12.97 -6.73 -0.85
C SER A 102 13.97 -5.96 -1.72
N VAL A 103 14.84 -5.17 -1.10
CA VAL A 103 15.92 -4.44 -1.82
C VAL A 103 16.88 -5.39 -2.50
N LEU A 104 17.36 -6.42 -1.80
CA LEU A 104 18.28 -7.41 -2.36
C LEU A 104 17.63 -8.22 -3.49
N THR A 105 16.36 -8.60 -3.34
CA THR A 105 15.58 -9.30 -4.37
C THR A 105 15.44 -8.43 -5.61
N TRP A 106 15.11 -7.14 -5.46
CA TRP A 106 15.02 -6.19 -6.56
C TRP A 106 16.36 -6.04 -7.29
N THR A 107 17.46 -5.84 -6.56
CA THR A 107 18.79 -5.69 -7.15
C THR A 107 19.22 -6.96 -7.88
N SER A 108 19.02 -8.13 -7.28
CA SER A 108 19.35 -9.42 -7.93
C SER A 108 18.52 -9.62 -9.20
N LEU A 109 17.22 -9.28 -9.18
CA LEU A 109 16.37 -9.33 -10.36
C LEU A 109 16.88 -8.42 -11.49
N VAL A 110 17.19 -7.15 -11.19
CA VAL A 110 17.71 -6.20 -12.18
C VAL A 110 19.02 -6.71 -12.79
N LEU A 111 19.96 -7.16 -11.95
CA LEU A 111 21.26 -7.68 -12.43
C LEU A 111 21.10 -8.94 -13.29
N ALA A 112 20.19 -9.84 -12.93
CA ALA A 112 19.90 -11.02 -13.73
C ALA A 112 19.35 -10.66 -15.11
N LEU A 113 18.43 -9.69 -15.19
CA LEU A 113 17.87 -9.23 -16.47
C LEU A 113 18.89 -8.46 -17.31
N CYS A 114 19.81 -7.72 -16.69
CA CYS A 114 20.92 -7.06 -17.39
C CYS A 114 21.88 -8.06 -18.07
N LYS A 115 22.06 -9.25 -17.49
CA LYS A 115 22.96 -10.31 -17.98
C LYS A 115 22.28 -11.33 -18.90
N ALA A 116 20.95 -11.32 -18.97
CA ALA A 116 20.20 -12.28 -19.76
C ALA A 116 20.45 -12.10 -21.27
N SER A 117 20.55 -13.21 -22.01
CA SER A 117 20.54 -13.17 -23.47
C SER A 117 19.09 -13.04 -23.95
N LEU A 118 18.68 -11.81 -24.30
CA LEU A 118 17.31 -11.48 -24.69
C LEU A 118 17.20 -11.31 -26.21
N SER A 119 15.96 -11.39 -26.72
CA SER A 119 15.67 -11.10 -28.13
C SER A 119 15.87 -9.60 -28.44
N THR A 120 16.01 -9.27 -29.73
CA THR A 120 16.13 -7.87 -30.20
C THR A 120 15.00 -6.97 -29.71
N GLY A 121 13.80 -7.53 -29.54
CA GLY A 121 12.63 -6.82 -29.01
C GLY A 121 12.79 -6.28 -27.58
N ALA A 122 13.74 -6.81 -26.78
CA ALA A 122 13.98 -6.37 -25.42
C ALA A 122 15.22 -5.47 -25.26
N SER A 123 15.96 -5.19 -26.35
CA SER A 123 17.27 -4.55 -26.28
C SER A 123 17.24 -3.16 -25.63
N GLU A 124 16.26 -2.32 -25.98
CA GLU A 124 16.16 -0.96 -25.42
C GLU A 124 15.89 -0.98 -23.91
N ALA A 125 14.99 -1.87 -23.48
CA ALA A 125 14.68 -2.05 -22.06
C ALA A 125 15.90 -2.59 -21.30
N GLN A 126 16.66 -3.51 -21.90
CA GLN A 126 17.89 -4.02 -21.30
C GLN A 126 18.95 -2.93 -21.15
N THR A 127 19.16 -2.10 -22.18
CA THR A 127 20.06 -0.94 -22.11
C THR A 127 19.65 0.04 -21.01
N ALA A 128 18.35 0.31 -20.86
CA ALA A 128 17.85 1.18 -19.79
C ALA A 128 18.13 0.60 -18.39
N LEU A 129 18.00 -0.72 -18.21
CA LEU A 129 18.37 -1.38 -16.95
C LEU A 129 19.88 -1.37 -16.70
N GLN A 130 20.69 -1.56 -17.74
CA GLN A 130 22.15 -1.49 -17.63
C GLN A 130 22.61 -0.09 -17.21
N ALA A 131 22.01 0.97 -17.78
CA ALA A 131 22.26 2.35 -17.37
C ALA A 131 21.89 2.56 -15.89
N TYR A 132 20.70 2.13 -15.47
CA TYR A 132 20.28 2.19 -14.06
C TYR A 132 21.22 1.42 -13.12
N ALA A 133 21.67 0.22 -13.51
CA ALA A 133 22.61 -0.57 -12.73
C ALA A 133 23.99 0.09 -12.62
N ALA A 134 24.41 0.83 -13.65
CA ALA A 134 25.67 1.57 -13.67
C ALA A 134 25.66 2.81 -12.76
N GLU A 135 24.49 3.41 -12.51
CA GLU A 135 24.33 4.53 -11.58
C GLU A 135 24.57 4.13 -10.10
N GLN A 136 24.62 2.82 -9.81
CA GLN A 136 24.91 2.24 -8.48
C GLN A 136 24.18 2.97 -7.33
N PRO A 137 22.84 2.91 -7.27
CA PRO A 137 22.10 3.57 -6.21
C PRO A 137 22.50 3.02 -4.84
N ASP A 138 22.76 3.92 -3.89
CA ASP A 138 23.07 3.56 -2.51
C ASP A 138 21.95 2.72 -1.88
N ILE A 139 22.32 1.81 -0.98
CA ILE A 139 21.38 0.92 -0.29
C ILE A 139 20.33 1.73 0.49
N THR A 140 20.71 2.87 1.07
CA THR A 140 19.78 3.75 1.80
C THR A 140 18.71 4.32 0.86
N ALA A 141 19.12 4.83 -0.31
CA ALA A 141 18.20 5.33 -1.32
C ALA A 141 17.29 4.22 -1.87
N LEU A 142 17.82 3.01 -2.08
CA LEU A 142 17.03 1.86 -2.50
C LEU A 142 16.01 1.44 -1.44
N ARG A 143 16.32 1.52 -0.14
CA ARG A 143 15.37 1.21 0.94
C ARG A 143 14.18 2.15 0.98
N GLU A 144 14.37 3.41 0.61
CA GLU A 144 13.28 4.39 0.49
C GLU A 144 12.44 4.15 -0.77
N ALA A 145 13.07 3.65 -1.84
CA ALA A 145 12.45 3.48 -3.14
C ALA A 145 11.81 2.10 -3.41
N VAL A 146 12.31 1.03 -2.80
CA VAL A 146 11.83 -0.34 -2.97
C VAL A 146 10.98 -0.73 -1.77
N HIS A 147 9.68 -0.52 -1.86
CA HIS A 147 8.76 -0.85 -0.75
C HIS A 147 8.53 -2.35 -0.61
N PHE A 148 8.50 -3.08 -1.73
CA PHE A 148 8.32 -4.52 -1.76
C PHE A 148 8.87 -5.11 -3.06
N CYS A 149 9.58 -6.22 -2.97
CA CYS A 149 9.93 -7.04 -4.13
C CYS A 149 9.96 -8.50 -3.71
N ARG A 150 9.38 -9.36 -4.54
CA ARG A 150 9.32 -10.80 -4.30
C ARG A 150 9.37 -11.55 -5.62
N VAL A 151 10.20 -12.57 -5.67
CA VAL A 151 10.29 -13.51 -6.79
C VAL A 151 10.10 -14.90 -6.21
N VAL A 152 9.05 -15.59 -6.59
CA VAL A 152 8.74 -16.94 -6.06
C VAL A 152 8.24 -17.84 -7.15
N THR A 153 8.47 -19.14 -7.02
CA THR A 153 7.82 -20.14 -7.85
C THR A 153 6.32 -20.21 -7.52
N THR A 154 5.49 -20.45 -8.54
CA THR A 154 4.08 -20.76 -8.34
C THR A 154 3.90 -22.17 -7.76
N TYR A 155 2.74 -22.46 -7.17
CA TYR A 155 2.47 -23.77 -6.54
C TYR A 155 2.64 -24.95 -7.51
N ASP A 156 2.30 -24.75 -8.79
CA ASP A 156 2.47 -25.76 -9.84
C ASP A 156 3.90 -25.84 -10.39
N SER A 157 4.82 -24.99 -9.90
CA SER A 157 6.22 -24.88 -10.33
C SER A 157 6.41 -24.64 -11.84
N LYS A 158 5.37 -24.21 -12.56
CA LYS A 158 5.43 -23.93 -14.00
C LYS A 158 5.79 -22.49 -14.30
N GLN A 159 5.54 -21.60 -13.35
CA GLN A 159 5.77 -20.17 -13.50
C GLN A 159 6.54 -19.59 -12.33
N VAL A 160 7.17 -18.46 -12.58
CA VAL A 160 7.74 -17.58 -11.57
C VAL A 160 6.82 -16.37 -11.45
N LYS A 161 6.40 -16.08 -10.21
CA LYS A 161 5.65 -14.90 -9.86
C LYS A 161 6.61 -13.82 -9.37
N VAL A 162 6.80 -12.80 -10.20
CA VAL A 162 7.56 -11.59 -9.89
C VAL A 162 6.58 -10.52 -9.41
N GLN A 163 6.75 -10.02 -8.19
CA GLN A 163 5.92 -8.96 -7.62
C GLN A 163 6.81 -7.83 -7.13
N PHE A 164 6.47 -6.59 -7.46
CA PHE A 164 7.18 -5.44 -6.91
C PHE A 164 6.27 -4.23 -6.76
N TRP A 165 6.56 -3.45 -5.71
CA TRP A 165 5.97 -2.16 -5.43
C TRP A 165 7.11 -1.20 -5.12
N LEU A 166 7.29 -0.23 -6.01
CA LEU A 166 8.38 0.72 -5.98
C LEU A 166 7.82 2.15 -5.93
N SER A 167 8.65 3.09 -5.49
CA SER A 167 8.40 4.52 -5.59
C SER A 167 8.42 4.99 -7.04
N GLU A 168 7.93 6.21 -7.27
CA GLU A 168 7.91 6.84 -8.59
C GLU A 168 9.32 7.06 -9.18
N THR A 169 10.33 7.25 -8.33
CA THR A 169 11.73 7.42 -8.76
C THR A 169 12.28 6.20 -9.50
N LEU A 170 11.71 5.01 -9.27
CA LEU A 170 12.08 3.77 -9.96
C LEU A 170 11.11 3.41 -11.09
N ASN A 171 10.24 4.32 -11.55
CA ASN A 171 9.25 3.98 -12.57
C ASN A 171 9.89 3.56 -13.90
N ARG A 172 10.98 4.22 -14.32
CA ARG A 172 11.69 3.87 -15.57
C ARG A 172 12.29 2.47 -15.52
N PRO A 173 13.12 2.08 -14.53
CA PRO A 173 13.60 0.71 -14.43
C PRO A 173 12.46 -0.29 -14.19
N ALA A 174 11.39 0.07 -13.48
CA ALA A 174 10.21 -0.78 -13.32
C ALA A 174 9.55 -1.15 -14.66
N LEU A 175 9.36 -0.16 -15.54
CA LEU A 175 8.79 -0.38 -16.88
C LEU A 175 9.72 -1.23 -17.75
N ALA A 176 11.03 -1.01 -17.66
CA ALA A 176 12.01 -1.82 -18.38
C ALA A 176 11.98 -3.29 -17.92
N VAL A 177 11.94 -3.54 -16.60
CA VAL A 177 11.73 -4.89 -16.04
C VAL A 177 10.45 -5.51 -16.59
N GLN A 178 9.32 -4.79 -16.52
CA GLN A 178 8.04 -5.32 -17.04
C GLN A 178 8.11 -5.69 -18.51
N HIS A 179 8.70 -4.83 -19.34
CA HIS A 179 8.84 -5.07 -20.76
C HIS A 179 9.66 -6.33 -21.04
N ILE A 180 10.80 -6.50 -20.36
CA ILE A 180 11.62 -7.71 -20.47
C ILE A 180 10.84 -8.95 -20.03
N LEU A 181 10.13 -8.89 -18.90
CA LEU A 181 9.34 -10.03 -18.42
C LEU A 181 8.25 -10.43 -19.43
N VAL A 182 7.60 -9.48 -20.09
CA VAL A 182 6.64 -9.76 -21.17
C VAL A 182 7.33 -10.40 -22.38
N GLN A 183 8.49 -9.89 -22.79
CA GLN A 183 9.27 -10.47 -23.90
C GLN A 183 9.74 -11.91 -23.62
N LEU A 184 9.88 -12.27 -22.34
CA LEU A 184 10.17 -13.64 -21.89
C LEU A 184 8.93 -14.55 -21.84
N GLY A 185 7.80 -14.11 -22.40
CA GLY A 185 6.53 -14.83 -22.36
C GLY A 185 5.72 -14.60 -21.09
N GLY A 186 6.02 -13.54 -20.35
CA GLY A 186 5.33 -13.17 -19.14
C GLY A 186 3.97 -12.49 -19.36
N GLU A 187 3.05 -12.73 -18.42
CA GLU A 187 1.75 -12.07 -18.35
C GLU A 187 1.75 -11.08 -17.17
N ILE A 188 1.42 -9.81 -17.42
CA ILE A 188 1.27 -8.80 -16.36
C ILE A 188 -0.15 -8.85 -15.81
N LYS A 189 -0.26 -8.97 -14.48
CA LYS A 189 -1.51 -8.90 -13.74
C LYS A 189 -1.54 -7.62 -12.90
N TYR A 190 -2.58 -6.81 -13.12
CA TYR A 190 -2.80 -5.58 -12.39
C TYR A 190 -3.84 -5.79 -11.29
N GLY A 191 -3.44 -5.56 -10.04
CA GLY A 191 -4.34 -5.52 -8.88
C GLY A 191 -4.85 -6.89 -8.39
N PRO A 192 -5.62 -6.91 -7.29
CA PRO A 192 -6.36 -8.10 -6.88
C PRO A 192 -7.36 -8.48 -8.00
N PRO A 193 -7.63 -9.78 -8.21
CA PRO A 193 -8.60 -10.19 -9.20
C PRO A 193 -9.94 -9.50 -8.91
N PRO A 194 -10.61 -8.96 -9.94
CA PRO A 194 -11.87 -8.24 -9.78
C PRO A 194 -12.88 -9.12 -9.01
N LYS A 195 -13.21 -8.66 -7.80
CA LYS A 195 -13.99 -9.42 -6.83
C LYS A 195 -15.46 -9.43 -7.23
N SER A 196 -15.94 -8.33 -7.83
CA SER A 196 -17.32 -8.20 -8.29
C SER A 196 -17.49 -8.43 -9.79
N ALA A 197 -18.69 -8.83 -10.22
CA ALA A 197 -19.04 -8.94 -11.64
C ALA A 197 -18.90 -7.60 -12.38
N ARG A 198 -19.12 -6.49 -11.67
CA ARG A 198 -18.97 -5.13 -12.21
C ARG A 198 -17.50 -4.80 -12.47
N GLU A 199 -16.60 -5.13 -11.54
CA GLU A 199 -15.15 -4.98 -11.73
C GLU A 199 -14.62 -5.89 -12.86
N ARG A 200 -15.15 -7.12 -13.00
CA ARG A 200 -14.77 -8.03 -14.10
C ARG A 200 -15.11 -7.44 -15.47
N LYS A 201 -16.28 -6.82 -15.60
CA LYS A 201 -16.72 -6.15 -16.83
C LYS A 201 -15.84 -4.94 -17.17
N VAL A 202 -15.44 -4.16 -16.17
CA VAL A 202 -14.51 -3.02 -16.37
C VAL A 202 -13.11 -3.51 -16.75
N ALA A 203 -12.58 -4.53 -16.07
CA ALA A 203 -11.29 -5.13 -16.40
C ALA A 203 -11.25 -5.71 -17.82
N SER A 204 -12.32 -6.36 -18.28
CA SER A 204 -12.38 -6.88 -19.66
C SER A 204 -12.40 -5.76 -20.71
N LEU A 205 -13.10 -4.65 -20.43
CA LEU A 205 -13.13 -3.48 -21.31
C LEU A 205 -11.76 -2.81 -21.38
N LEU A 206 -11.08 -2.65 -20.25
CA LEU A 206 -9.71 -2.10 -20.21
C LEU A 206 -8.72 -2.99 -20.96
N ALA A 207 -8.79 -4.32 -20.79
CA ALA A 207 -7.93 -5.26 -21.49
C ALA A 207 -8.13 -5.27 -23.03
N GLN A 208 -9.32 -4.91 -23.51
CA GLN A 208 -9.61 -4.75 -24.94
C GLN A 208 -9.08 -3.44 -25.52
N THR A 209 -8.81 -2.44 -24.67
CA THR A 209 -8.38 -1.10 -25.10
C THR A 209 -6.84 -0.98 -25.21
N VAL A 210 -6.09 -1.94 -24.65
CA VAL A 210 -4.61 -1.94 -24.59
C VAL A 210 -3.99 -2.85 -25.67
N ARG A 211 -4.79 -3.32 -26.63
CA ARG A 211 -4.32 -3.97 -27.87
C ARG A 211 -4.42 -3.00 -29.03
#